data_AF-A0AAD7DGN3-F1
#
_entry.id   AF-A0AAD7DGN3-F1
#
_cell.length_a   1.000
_cell.length_b   1.000
_cell.length_c   1.000
_cell.angle_alpha   90.00
_cell.angle_beta   90.00
_cell.angle_gamma   90.00
#
_symmetry.space_group_name_H-M   'P 1'
#
loop_
_entity.id
_entity.type
_entity.pdbx_description
1 polymer ?
#
loop_
_entity_poly.entity_id
_entity_poly.type
_entity_poly.pdbx_seq_one_letter_code
_entity_poly.pdbx_strand_id
1 'polypeptide(L)' 'KHILNAQVAIHAPCCKLWYDCTECHAAAQTHTLAKATEMAFLCKKCKKVFRKDMAVYEESDEYNHYV' A
#
# COMPACT_ATOMS: atom_id res chain seq x y z
N LYS A 1 12.70 4.59 5.88
CA LYS A 1 13.63 4.35 4.73
C LYS A 1 12.74 3.84 3.62
N HIS A 2 12.47 4.65 2.59
CA HIS A 2 11.50 4.30 1.53
C HIS A 2 11.80 2.93 0.90
N ILE A 3 10.75 2.24 0.43
CA ILE A 3 10.89 0.98 -0.30
C ILE A 3 11.45 1.26 -1.69
N LEU A 4 12.78 1.17 -1.81
CA LEU A 4 13.48 1.16 -3.10
C LEU A 4 12.97 -0.03 -3.93
N ASN A 5 12.64 0.22 -5.20
CA ASN A 5 12.08 -0.76 -6.13
C ASN A 5 10.71 -1.34 -5.72
N ALA A 6 9.85 -0.55 -5.06
CA ALA A 6 8.46 -0.93 -4.82
C ALA A 6 7.79 -1.39 -6.14
N GLN A 7 7.44 -2.68 -6.21
CA GLN A 7 6.89 -3.30 -7.42
C GLN A 7 5.41 -2.96 -7.65
N VAL A 8 4.78 -2.38 -6.63
CA VAL A 8 3.38 -1.96 -6.64
C VAL A 8 3.27 -0.51 -6.20
N ALA A 9 2.19 0.15 -6.62
CA ALA A 9 1.74 1.41 -6.04
C ALA A 9 0.41 1.19 -5.32
N ILE A 10 0.21 1.84 -4.18
CA ILE A 10 -1.01 1.82 -3.38
C ILE A 10 -1.93 2.97 -3.79
N HIS A 11 -3.22 2.69 -3.93
CA HIS A 11 -4.24 3.71 -4.14
C HIS A 11 -4.76 4.20 -2.78
N ALA A 12 -4.48 5.46 -2.47
CA ALA A 12 -4.92 6.06 -1.21
C ALA A 12 -6.42 6.37 -1.26
N PRO A 13 -7.27 5.78 -0.39
CA PRO A 13 -8.71 5.97 -0.44
C PRO A 13 -9.14 7.41 -0.07
N CYS A 14 -8.31 8.14 0.67
CA CYS A 14 -8.54 9.53 1.11
C CYS A 14 -8.40 10.56 -0.01
N CYS A 15 -7.34 10.50 -0.81
CA CYS A 15 -7.04 11.50 -1.85
C CYS A 15 -7.16 10.95 -3.28
N LYS A 16 -7.45 9.66 -3.44
CA LYS A 16 -7.58 8.98 -4.75
C LYS A 16 -6.31 9.06 -5.61
N LEU A 17 -5.16 9.19 -4.96
CA LEU A 17 -3.84 9.26 -5.59
C LEU A 17 -3.05 7.97 -5.35
N TRP A 18 -2.05 7.73 -6.20
CA TRP A 18 -1.20 6.56 -6.17
C TRP A 18 0.15 6.89 -5.54
N TYR A 19 0.62 6.02 -4.64
CA TYR A 19 1.89 6.18 -3.95
C TYR A 19 2.66 4.87 -3.90
N ASP A 20 3.98 4.93 -3.75
CA ASP A 20 4.81 3.73 -3.68
C ASP A 20 4.68 3.01 -2.33
N CYS A 21 4.43 3.76 -1.27
CA CYS A 21 4.15 3.25 0.07
C CYS A 21 3.40 4.29 0.91
N THR A 22 3.03 3.90 2.13
CA THR A 22 2.36 4.79 3.11
C THR A 22 3.23 5.96 3.53
N GLU A 23 4.55 5.77 3.68
CA GLU A 23 5.49 6.87 3.96
C GLU A 23 5.53 7.90 2.82
N CYS A 24 5.46 7.45 1.56
CA CYS A 24 5.40 8.34 0.40
C CYS A 24 4.10 9.16 0.36
N HIS A 25 2.96 8.59 0.78
CA HIS A 25 1.72 9.34 0.97
C HIS A 25 1.88 10.39 2.08
N ALA A 26 2.42 10.00 3.24
CA ALA A 26 2.63 10.88 4.38
C ALA A 26 3.59 12.05 4.08
N ALA A 27 4.61 11.83 3.23
CA ALA A 27 5.53 12.87 2.80
C ALA A 27 4.89 13.85 1.80
N ALA A 28 3.93 13.39 0.98
CA ALA A 28 3.32 14.18 -0.08
C ALA A 28 2.02 14.87 0.34
N GLN A 29 1.41 14.49 1.45
CA GLN A 29 0.07 14.93 1.87
C GLN A 29 0.09 15.44 3.31
N THR A 30 -0.81 16.38 3.61
CA THR A 30 -0.96 16.98 4.96
C THR A 30 -1.94 16.22 5.85
N HIS A 31 -2.45 15.07 5.41
CA HIS A 31 -3.44 14.26 6.12
C HIS A 31 -2.98 12.81 6.25
N THR A 32 -3.55 12.08 7.21
CA THR A 32 -3.25 10.66 7.42
C THR A 32 -3.97 9.78 6.41
N LEU A 33 -3.33 8.67 6.03
CA LEU A 33 -3.93 7.70 5.12
C LEU A 33 -5.20 7.11 5.76
N ALA A 34 -6.35 7.25 5.08
CA ALA A 34 -7.60 6.70 5.56
C ALA A 34 -7.56 5.17 5.59
N LYS A 35 -8.02 4.58 6.70
CA LYS A 35 -8.19 3.13 6.83
C LYS A 35 -9.33 2.67 5.92
N ALA A 36 -9.09 1.62 5.15
CA ALA A 36 -10.10 0.97 4.33
C ALA A 36 -9.99 -0.55 4.51
N THR A 37 -11.13 -1.24 4.47
CA THR A 37 -11.18 -2.70 4.48
C THR A 37 -10.71 -3.29 3.17
N GLU A 38 -10.66 -2.52 2.09
CA GLU A 38 -10.14 -2.95 0.79
C GLU A 38 -9.03 -1.99 0.33
N MET A 39 -7.87 -2.53 -0.03
CA MET A 39 -6.75 -1.78 -0.60
C MET A 39 -6.55 -2.14 -2.07
N ALA A 40 -6.47 -1.12 -2.93
CA ALA A 40 -6.18 -1.31 -4.35
C ALA A 40 -4.69 -1.06 -4.62
N PHE A 41 -4.09 -1.97 -5.37
CA PHE A 41 -2.69 -1.96 -5.74
C PHE A 41 -2.55 -1.99 -7.26
N LEU A 42 -1.55 -1.27 -7.78
CA LEU A 42 -1.18 -1.25 -9.19
C LEU A 42 0.19 -1.90 -9.34
N CYS A 43 0.27 -3.03 -10.04
CA CYS A 43 1.56 -3.64 -10.38
C CYS A 43 2.32 -2.75 -11.38
N LYS A 44 3.51 -2.27 -11.03
CA LYS A 44 4.28 -1.39 -11.93
C LYS A 44 4.84 -2.10 -13.16
N LYS A 45 5.04 -3.42 -13.07
CA LYS A 45 5.53 -4.28 -14.17
C LYS A 45 4.42 -4.60 -15.17
N CYS A 46 3.28 -5.11 -14.67
CA CYS A 46 2.20 -5.61 -15.53
C CYS A 46 1.07 -4.58 -15.75
N LYS A 47 1.09 -3.45 -15.04
CA LYS A 47 0.06 -2.39 -15.04
C LYS A 47 -1.36 -2.84 -14.70
N LYS A 48 -1.52 -4.04 -14.14
CA LYS A 48 -2.81 -4.56 -13.66
C LYS A 48 -3.11 -4.03 -12.27
N VAL A 49 -4.37 -3.65 -12.07
CA VAL A 49 -4.92 -3.26 -10.76
C VAL A 49 -5.53 -4.49 -10.11
N PHE A 50 -5.24 -4.70 -8.83
CA PHE A 50 -5.83 -5.74 -8.02
C PHE A 50 -6.20 -5.18 -6.65
N ARG A 51 -7.13 -5.84 -5.97
CA ARG A 51 -7.63 -5.42 -4.66
C ARG A 51 -7.38 -6.52 -3.65
N LYS A 52 -6.84 -6.15 -2.49
CA LYS A 52 -6.69 -7.05 -1.34
C LYS A 52 -7.66 -6.56 -0.27
N ASP A 53 -8.50 -7.48 0.20
CA ASP A 53 -9.30 -7.26 1.39
C ASP A 53 -8.36 -7.33 2.60
N MET A 54 -8.29 -6.24 3.37
CA MET A 54 -7.48 -6.08 4.57
C MET A 54 -8.24 -6.47 5.85
N ALA A 55 -9.53 -6.80 5.75
CA ALA A 55 -10.29 -7.38 6.87
C ALA A 55 -10.00 -8.87 7.05
N VAL A 56 -9.53 -9.54 5.99
CA VAL A 56 -9.04 -10.92 6.04
C VAL A 56 -7.54 -10.89 6.35
N TYR A 57 -7.21 -10.95 7.64
CA TYR A 57 -5.85 -11.13 8.11
C TYR A 57 -5.50 -12.62 7.98
N GLU A 58 -4.82 -13.03 6.91
CA GLU A 58 -4.30 -14.39 6.79
C GLU A 58 -2.91 -14.47 7.44
N GLU A 59 -2.64 -15.58 8.14
CA GLU A 59 -1.41 -15.89 8.90
C GLU A 59 -0.10 -15.71 8.09
N SER A 60 -0.19 -15.66 6.76
CA SER A 60 0.93 -15.38 5.84
C SER A 60 1.43 -13.93 5.86
N ASP A 61 0.70 -13.00 6.50
CA ASP A 61 1.14 -11.61 6.69
C ASP A 61 2.08 -11.46 7.92
N GLU A 62 2.37 -12.55 8.65
CA GLU A 62 3.38 -12.60 9.72
C GLU A 62 4.79 -12.84 9.15
N TYR A 63 5.47 -11.77 8.69
CA TYR A 63 6.92 -11.80 8.51
C TYR A 63 7.61 -11.21 9.74
N ASN A 64 7.88 -12.07 10.72
CA ASN A 64 8.67 -11.73 11.89
C ASN A 64 10.16 -11.97 11.60
N HIS A 65 10.90 -10.95 11.18
CA HIS A 65 12.36 -11.00 11.16
C HIS A 65 12.90 -10.31 12.42
N TYR A 66 13.01 -11.08 13.50
CA TYR A 66 14.06 -10.85 14.48
C TYR A 66 15.33 -11.55 13.99
N VAL A 67 16.25 -10.79 13.39
CA VAL A 67 17.70 -11.04 13.52
C VAL A 67 18.44 -9.71 13.43
#